data_AF-A0AB33CUJ0-F1
#
_entry.id   AF-A0AB33CUJ0-F1
#
_cell.length_a   1.000
_cell.length_b   1.000
_cell.length_c   1.000
_cell.angle_alpha   90.00
_cell.angle_beta   90.00
_cell.angle_gamma   90.00
#
_symmetry.space_group_name_H-M   'P 1'
#
loop_
_entity.id
_entity.type
_entity.pdbx_description
1 polymer ?
#
loop_
_entity_poly.entity_id
_entity_poly.type
_entity_poly.pdbx_seq_one_letter_code
_entity_poly.pdbx_strand_id
1 'polypeptide(L)' 'MNMVNFACEESATSRQEREYDKWLTKLSKIAGNQEDDGLAHSLWVDGCTPEEAAHELTETA' A
#
# COMPACT_ATOMS: atom_id res chain seq x y z
N MET A 1 -7.87 30.75 9.57
CA MET A 1 -7.60 29.46 8.90
C MET A 1 -6.25 29.55 8.20
N ASN A 2 -5.28 28.70 8.58
CA ASN A 2 -3.90 28.77 8.10
C ASN A 2 -3.75 27.99 6.79
N MET A 3 -3.35 28.65 5.71
CA MET A 3 -3.04 28.05 4.39
C MET A 3 -1.84 27.08 4.41
N VAL A 4 -1.11 27.01 5.53
CA VAL A 4 0.10 26.18 5.69
C VAL A 4 -0.21 24.69 5.88
N ASN A 5 -1.40 24.35 6.37
CA ASN A 5 -1.80 22.96 6.60
C ASN A 5 -2.01 22.20 5.28
N PHE A 6 -2.55 22.87 4.27
CA PHE A 6 -2.94 22.24 3.00
C PHE A 6 -1.74 21.69 2.22
N ALA A 7 -0.63 22.45 2.17
CA ALA A 7 0.59 22.03 1.45
C ALA A 7 1.36 20.91 2.18
N CYS A 8 1.25 20.83 3.51
CA CYS A 8 1.93 19.82 4.30
C CYS A 8 1.18 18.48 4.26
N GLU A 9 -0.16 18.52 4.29
CA GLU A 9 -1.02 17.35 4.11
C GLU A 9 -0.91 16.78 2.69
N GLU A 10 -0.87 17.62 1.65
CA GLU A 10 -0.65 17.18 0.26
C GLU A 10 0.71 16.47 0.09
N SER A 11 1.75 16.94 0.81
CA SER A 11 3.08 16.31 0.80
C SER A 11 3.13 14.99 1.58
N ALA A 12 2.35 14.86 2.67
CA ALA A 12 2.30 13.66 3.49
C ALA A 12 1.48 12.54 2.84
N THR A 13 0.32 12.87 2.27
CA THR A 13 -0.49 11.95 1.47
C THR A 13 0.29 11.44 0.26
N SER A 14 0.97 12.36 -0.46
CA SER A 14 1.87 11.98 -1.56
C SER A 14 2.99 11.02 -1.14
N ARG A 15 3.41 11.06 0.13
CA ARG A 15 4.43 10.15 0.65
C ARG A 15 3.85 8.78 0.93
N GLN A 16 2.71 8.70 1.63
CA GLN A 16 2.04 7.43 1.92
C GLN A 16 1.62 6.71 0.63
N GLU A 17 1.07 7.44 -0.34
CA GLU A 17 0.71 6.88 -1.64
C GLU A 17 1.94 6.32 -2.39
N ARG A 18 3.08 7.03 -2.37
CA ARG A 18 4.34 6.53 -2.96
C ARG A 18 4.91 5.32 -2.21
N GLU A 19 4.74 5.25 -0.90
CA GLU A 19 5.19 4.11 -0.11
C GLU A 19 4.29 2.89 -0.34
N TYR A 20 2.98 3.09 -0.47
CA TYR A 20 2.03 2.07 -0.86
C TYR A 20 2.28 1.58 -2.29
N ASP A 21 2.49 2.46 -3.26
CA ASP A 21 2.80 2.08 -4.65
C ASP A 21 4.10 1.26 -4.77
N LYS A 22 5.14 1.63 -4.00
CA LYS A 22 6.38 0.85 -3.90
C LYS A 22 6.13 -0.52 -3.26
N TRP A 23 5.28 -0.57 -2.25
CA TRP A 23 4.91 -1.81 -1.56
C TRP A 23 4.13 -2.73 -2.51
N LEU A 24 3.13 -2.20 -3.23
CA LEU A 24 2.38 -2.91 -4.27
C LEU A 24 3.29 -3.41 -5.39
N THR A 25 4.24 -2.59 -5.86
CA THR A 25 5.19 -3.02 -6.89
C THR A 25 6.04 -4.20 -6.43
N LYS A 26 6.39 -4.28 -5.14
CA LYS A 26 7.10 -5.45 -4.58
C LYS A 26 6.16 -6.63 -4.45
N LEU A 27 4.96 -6.42 -3.94
CA LEU A 27 3.93 -7.44 -3.78
C LEU A 27 3.61 -8.10 -5.13
N SER A 28 3.37 -7.30 -6.17
CA SER A 28 3.10 -7.77 -7.53
C SER A 28 4.25 -8.59 -8.14
N LYS A 29 5.48 -8.40 -7.68
CA LYS A 29 6.62 -9.24 -8.11
C LYS A 29 6.65 -10.60 -7.42
N ILE A 30 6.02 -10.73 -6.26
CA ILE A 30 6.02 -11.95 -5.45
C ILE A 30 4.75 -12.77 -5.74
N ALA A 31 3.57 -12.15 -5.60
CA ALA A 31 2.27 -12.80 -5.76
C ALA A 31 1.70 -12.68 -7.19
N GLY A 32 2.27 -11.82 -8.04
CA GLY A 32 1.68 -11.44 -9.32
C GLY A 32 0.70 -10.28 -9.18
N ASN A 33 0.09 -9.85 -10.28
CA ASN A 33 -0.81 -8.71 -10.26
C ASN A 33 -2.11 -9.09 -9.53
N GLN A 34 -2.30 -8.62 -8.30
CA GLN A 34 -3.54 -8.82 -7.56
C GLN A 34 -4.69 -8.03 -8.20
N GLU A 35 -5.83 -8.70 -8.40
CA GLU A 35 -7.09 -8.05 -8.79
C GLU A 35 -7.79 -7.39 -7.60
N ASP A 36 -7.51 -7.86 -6.37
CA ASP A 36 -8.13 -7.36 -5.13
C ASP A 36 -7.26 -6.32 -4.43
N ASP A 37 -7.40 -5.06 -4.85
CA ASP A 37 -6.72 -3.91 -4.26
C ASP A 37 -7.19 -3.65 -2.81
N GLY A 38 -8.40 -4.10 -2.44
CA GLY A 38 -8.98 -3.91 -1.11
C GLY A 38 -8.30 -4.73 -0.02
N LEU A 39 -8.01 -6.01 -0.30
CA LEU A 39 -7.25 -6.87 0.59
C LEU A 39 -5.79 -6.41 0.69
N ALA A 40 -5.18 -6.03 -0.44
CA ALA A 40 -3.81 -5.48 -0.46
C ALA A 40 -3.68 -4.20 0.38
N HIS A 41 -4.64 -3.27 0.26
CA HIS A 41 -4.66 -2.06 1.08
C HIS A 41 -4.86 -2.39 2.56
N SER A 42 -5.70 -3.38 2.90
CA SER A 42 -5.92 -3.78 4.29
C SER A 42 -4.64 -4.31 4.93
N LEU A 43 -3.91 -5.18 4.22
CA LEU A 43 -2.62 -5.72 4.66
C LEU A 43 -1.55 -4.63 4.82
N TRP A 44 -1.53 -3.64 3.92
CA TRP A 44 -0.64 -2.50 4.05
C TRP A 44 -0.96 -1.63 5.28
N VAL A 45 -2.25 -1.39 5.57
CA VAL A 45 -2.69 -0.65 6.77
C VAL A 45 -2.34 -1.40 8.05
N ASP A 46 -2.45 -2.73 8.04
CA ASP A 46 -2.04 -3.59 9.16
C ASP A 46 -0.52 -3.63 9.34
N GLY A 47 0.25 -3.04 8.42
CA GLY A 47 1.71 -2.96 8.49
C GLY A 47 2.41 -4.22 8.04
N CYS A 48 1.73 -5.11 7.31
CA CYS A 48 2.32 -6.31 6.76
C CYS A 48 3.41 -5.99 5.74
N THR A 49 4.44 -6.82 5.72
CA THR A 49 5.44 -6.77 4.64
C THR A 49 4.83 -7.28 3.33
N PRO A 50 5.36 -6.86 2.16
CA PRO A 50 4.91 -7.41 0.88
C PRO A 50 5.02 -8.93 0.80
N GLU A 51 5.96 -9.52 1.54
CA GLU A 51 6.18 -10.97 1.59
C GLU A 51 5.06 -11.68 2.38
N GLU A 52 4.68 -11.14 3.54
CA GLU A 52 3.54 -11.65 4.33
C GLU A 52 2.23 -11.48 3.56
N ALA A 53 2.01 -10.30 2.98
CA ALA A 53 0.82 -10.06 2.19
C ALA A 53 0.74 -10.97 0.96
N ALA A 54 1.88 -11.26 0.31
CA ALA A 54 1.91 -12.23 -0.79
C ALA A 54 1.50 -13.63 -0.32
N HIS A 55 1.96 -14.06 0.87
CA HIS A 55 1.58 -15.35 1.42
C HIS A 55 0.07 -15.45 1.62
N GLU A 56 -0.53 -14.48 2.32
CA GLU A 56 -1.97 -14.41 2.56
C GLU A 56 -2.78 -14.39 1.25
N LEU A 57 -2.32 -13.63 0.25
CA LEU A 57 -2.98 -13.54 -1.06
C LEU A 57 -2.88 -14.84 -1.87
N THR A 58 -1.77 -15.57 -1.74
CA THR A 58 -1.60 -16.88 -2.39
C THR A 58 -2.31 -18.01 -1.66
N GLU A 59 -2.50 -17.92 -0.36
CA GLU A 59 -3.24 -18.92 0.43
C GLU A 59 -4.76 -18.76 0.30
N THR A 60 -5.24 -17.56 -0.02
CA THR A 60 -6.67 -17.29 -0.22
C THR A 60 -7.17 -17.51 -1.66
N ALA A 61 -6.28 -17.78 -2.63
CA ALA A 61 -6.58 -18.03 -4.05
C ALA A 61 -6.74 -19.52 -4.36
#